data_AF-A0A857MLR0-F1
#
_entry.id   AF-A0A857MLR0-F1
#
_cell.length_a   1.000
_cell.length_b   1.000
_cell.length_c   1.000
_cell.angle_alpha   90.00
_cell.angle_beta   90.00
_cell.angle_gamma   90.00
#
_symmetry.space_group_name_H-M   'P 1'
#
loop_
_entity.id
_entity.type
_entity.pdbx_description
1 polymer ?
#
loop_
_entity_poly.entity_id
_entity_poly.type
_entity_poly.pdbx_seq_one_letter_code
_entity_poly.pdbx_strand_id
1 'polypeptide(L)' 'MMDAAENAAKKDPSKRTVTEQQLVDKHLNRQSVKNLDHKAHEEAKIHGSHFW' A
#
# COMPACT_ATOMS: atom_id res chain seq x y z
N MET A 1 -3.54 -13.59 -13.23
CA MET A 1 -4.42 -12.82 -12.31
C MET A 1 -3.51 -12.11 -11.32
N MET A 2 -3.64 -10.79 -11.14
CA MET A 2 -2.87 -10.08 -10.10
C MET A 2 -3.33 -10.52 -8.71
N ASP A 3 -2.37 -10.71 -7.81
CA ASP A 3 -2.64 -11.13 -6.43
C ASP A 3 -3.39 -10.02 -5.68
N ALA A 4 -4.40 -10.38 -4.89
CA ALA A 4 -5.27 -9.41 -4.22
C ALA A 4 -4.49 -8.51 -3.26
N ALA A 5 -3.42 -9.04 -2.64
CA ALA A 5 -2.54 -8.27 -1.77
C ALA A 5 -1.70 -7.23 -2.55
N GLU A 6 -1.28 -7.53 -3.78
CA GLU A 6 -0.54 -6.57 -4.61
C GLU A 6 -1.42 -5.44 -5.14
N ASN A 7 -2.69 -5.74 -5.44
CA ASN A 7 -3.68 -4.71 -5.79
C ASN A 7 -3.99 -3.80 -4.60
N ALA A 8 -4.09 -4.37 -3.39
CA ALA A 8 -4.27 -3.59 -2.17
C ALA A 8 -3.03 -2.74 -1.84
N ALA A 9 -1.82 -3.30 -1.99
CA ALA A 9 -0.55 -2.61 -1.71
C ALA A 9 -0.30 -1.40 -2.62
N LYS A 10 -0.83 -1.41 -3.85
CA LYS A 10 -0.78 -0.25 -4.76
C LYS A 10 -1.68 0.91 -4.34
N LYS A 11 -2.69 0.66 -3.52
CA LYS A 11 -3.56 1.73 -3.00
C LYS A 11 -2.80 2.52 -1.95
N ASP A 12 -3.08 3.81 -1.89
CA ASP A 12 -2.67 4.66 -0.77
C ASP A 12 -3.15 4.04 0.56
N PRO A 13 -2.30 3.90 1.58
CA PRO A 13 -2.68 3.36 2.88
C PRO A 13 -3.92 4.02 3.49
N SER A 14 -4.10 5.33 3.28
CA SER A 14 -5.26 6.09 3.76
C SER A 14 -6.58 5.75 3.05
N LYS A 15 -6.50 5.13 1.86
CA LYS A 15 -7.66 4.76 1.03
C LYS A 15 -7.97 3.27 1.06
N ARG A 16 -7.20 2.48 1.83
CA ARG A 16 -7.44 1.04 1.99
C ARG A 16 -8.57 0.80 2.97
N THR A 17 -9.42 -0.16 2.65
CA THR A 17 -10.37 -0.71 3.62
C THR A 17 -9.62 -1.55 4.66
N VAL A 18 -10.24 -1.78 5.82
CA VAL A 18 -9.65 -2.60 6.89
C VAL A 18 -9.25 -3.98 6.38
N THR A 19 -10.08 -4.60 5.55
CA THR A 19 -9.81 -5.91 4.95
C THR A 19 -8.61 -5.89 4.00
N GLU A 20 -8.44 -4.81 3.23
CA GLU A 20 -7.30 -4.65 2.32
C GLU A 20 -5.99 -4.44 3.08
N GLN A 21 -6.02 -3.65 4.16
CA GLN A 21 -4.84 -3.49 5.01
C GLN A 21 -4.43 -4.81 5.65
N GLN A 22 -5.39 -5.59 6.18
CA GLN A 22 -5.12 -6.92 6.73
C GLN A 22 -4.54 -7.89 5.68
N LEU A 23 -4.98 -7.79 4.42
CA LEU A 23 -4.43 -8.59 3.32
C LEU A 23 -2.99 -8.20 3.01
N VAL A 24 -2.66 -6.90 3.00
CA VAL A 24 -1.29 -6.41 2.82
C VAL A 24 -0.41 -6.87 3.98
N ASP A 25 -0.87 -6.70 5.22
CA ASP A 25 -0.12 -7.08 6.44
C ASP A 25 0.18 -8.58 6.47
N LYS A 26 -0.81 -9.42 6.12
CA LYS A 26 -0.63 -10.88 6.04
C LYS A 26 0.41 -11.30 4.99
N HIS A 27 0.60 -10.49 3.94
CA HIS A 27 1.53 -10.75 2.85
C HIS A 27 2.76 -9.83 2.86
N LEU A 28 3.00 -9.12 3.96
CA LEU A 28 4.13 -8.20 4.10
C LEU A 28 5.49 -8.94 4.05
N ASN A 29 5.52 -10.25 4.26
CA ASN A 29 6.73 -11.04 4.04
C ASN A 29 7.10 -11.21 2.56
N ARG A 30 6.20 -10.90 1.61
CA ARG A 30 6.50 -10.90 0.18
C ARG A 30 7.16 -9.59 -0.23
N GLN A 31 8.32 -9.68 -0.89
CA GLN A 31 9.06 -8.49 -1.34
C GLN A 31 8.27 -7.65 -2.35
N SER A 32 7.44 -8.27 -3.21
CA SER A 32 6.60 -7.55 -4.17
C SER A 32 5.58 -6.64 -3.47
N VAL A 33 4.88 -7.15 -2.45
CA VAL A 33 3.92 -6.40 -1.63
C VAL A 33 4.61 -5.25 -0.88
N LYS A 34 5.76 -5.52 -0.26
CA LYS A 34 6.57 -4.48 0.42
C LYS A 34 6.98 -3.34 -0.51
N ASN A 35 7.47 -3.66 -1.71
CA ASN A 35 7.92 -2.65 -2.65
C ASN A 35 6.75 -1.78 -3.15
N LEU A 36 5.59 -2.40 -3.40
CA LEU A 36 4.38 -1.68 -3.83
C LEU A 36 3.82 -0.80 -2.71
N ASP A 37 3.76 -1.32 -1.49
CA ASP A 37 3.30 -0.57 -0.31
C ASP A 37 4.20 0.62 0.00
N HIS A 38 5.52 0.41 0.00
CA HIS A 38 6.49 1.48 0.20
C HIS A 38 6.39 2.54 -0.90
N LYS A 39 6.23 2.13 -2.16
CA LYS A 39 6.06 3.06 -3.27
C LYS A 39 4.77 3.89 -3.11
N ALA A 40 3.65 3.25 -2.77
CA ALA A 40 2.39 3.95 -2.53
C ALA A 40 2.50 4.97 -1.38
N HIS A 41 3.25 4.61 -0.32
CA HIS A 41 3.52 5.50 0.81
C HIS A 41 4.45 6.67 0.44
N GLU A 42 5.49 6.45 -0.36
CA GLU A 42 6.37 7.52 -0.84
C GLU A 42 5.67 8.44 -1.85
N GLU A 43 4.84 7.91 -2.75
CA GLU A 43 4.00 8.72 -3.65
C GLU A 43 3.02 9.59 -2.87
N ALA A 44 2.45 9.07 -1.77
CA ALA A 44 1.61 9.86 -0.85
C ALA A 44 2.40 10.97 -0.14
N LYS A 45 3.70 10.78 0.17
CA LYS A 45 4.57 11.83 0.71
C LYS A 45 4.95 12.89 -0.33
N ILE A 46 5.22 12.48 -1.57
CA ILE A 46 5.65 13.38 -2.65
C ILE A 46 4.48 14.23 -3.15
N HIS A 47 3.27 13.65 -3.22
CA HIS A 47 2.05 14.37 -3.59
C HIS A 47 1.25 14.90 -2.39
N GLY A 48 1.70 14.59 -1.17
CA GLY A 48 1.24 15.16 0.09
C GLY A 48 1.75 16.57 0.25
N SER A 49 0.97 17.50 -0.31
CA SER A 49 0.99 18.93 0.00
C SER A 49 1.33 19.23 1.47
N HIS A 50 2.23 20.20 1.66
CA HIS A 50 2.29 21.12 2.79
C HIS A 50 1.02 21.10 3.67
N PHE A 51 1.11 20.49 4.85
CA PHE A 51 0.28 20.86 6.00
C PHE A 51 1.12 20.66 7.26
N TRP A 52 1.83 21.74 7.61
CA TRP A 52 2.26 22.02 8.99
C TRP A 52 1.13 22.80 9.66
#